data_AF-A0A6L9FPT2-F1
#
_entry.id   AF-A0A6L9FPT2-F1
#
_cell.length_a   1.000
_cell.length_b   1.000
_cell.length_c   1.000
_cell.angle_alpha   90.00
_cell.angle_beta   90.00
_cell.angle_gamma   90.00
#
_symmetry.space_group_name_H-M   'P 1'
#
loop_
_entity.id
_entity.type
_entity.pdbx_description
1 polymer ?
#
loop_
_entity_poly.entity_id
_entity_poly.type
_entity_poly.pdbx_seq_one_letter_code
_entity_poly.pdbx_strand_id
1 'polypeptide(L)'
;MDKEQQKKLKAQYKKNEQDEIRASIPMGIDELKDLLSYLNRESAPECDHTLKETIEFLKSKQLHPEVVVPWLGEHGGFCDCEVIYNVYDDVGDIVGWHLDENS
;
A
#
# COMPACT_ATOMS: atom_id res chain seq x y z
N MET A 1 -8.79 16.92 30.17
CA MET A 1 -9.29 15.91 29.21
C MET A 1 -9.22 14.55 29.87
N ASP A 2 -10.32 13.82 29.86
CA ASP A 2 -10.38 12.46 30.42
C ASP A 2 -9.64 11.46 29.50
N LYS A 3 -9.03 10.40 30.07
CA LYS A 3 -8.29 9.37 29.32
C LYS A 3 -9.17 8.66 28.28
N GLU A 4 -10.46 8.48 28.57
CA GLU A 4 -11.42 7.87 27.66
C GLU A 4 -11.74 8.78 26.47
N GLN A 5 -11.88 10.08 26.71
CA GLN A 5 -12.06 11.08 25.65
C GLN A 5 -10.85 11.16 24.74
N GLN A 6 -9.63 11.10 25.30
CA GLN A 6 -8.39 11.05 24.52
C GLN A 6 -8.31 9.81 23.62
N LYS A 7 -8.68 8.63 24.16
CA LYS A 7 -8.68 7.38 23.40
C LYS A 7 -9.67 7.42 22.23
N LYS A 8 -10.90 7.89 22.47
CA LYS A 8 -11.94 8.01 21.42
C LYS A 8 -11.51 8.97 20.32
N LEU A 9 -10.93 10.11 20.69
CA LEU A 9 -10.49 11.11 19.73
C LEU A 9 -9.36 10.57 18.83
N LYS A 10 -8.35 9.91 19.42
CA LYS A 10 -7.28 9.25 18.65
C LYS A 10 -7.81 8.17 17.70
N ALA A 11 -8.74 7.33 18.15
CA ALA A 11 -9.34 6.30 17.32
C ALA A 11 -10.13 6.90 16.15
N GLN A 12 -10.88 7.98 16.38
CA GLN A 12 -11.60 8.67 15.34
C GLN A 12 -10.65 9.29 14.30
N TYR A 13 -9.55 9.91 14.76
CA TYR A 13 -8.54 10.45 13.85
C TYR A 13 -7.92 9.38 12.96
N LYS A 14 -7.45 8.25 13.53
CA LYS A 14 -6.89 7.14 12.74
C LYS A 14 -7.92 6.60 11.73
N LYS A 15 -9.19 6.50 12.14
CA LYS A 15 -10.25 6.05 11.24
C LYS A 15 -10.47 7.00 10.07
N ASN A 16 -10.53 8.31 10.33
CA ASN A 16 -10.70 9.30 9.26
C ASN A 16 -9.55 9.26 8.26
N GLU A 17 -8.32 9.12 8.74
CA GLU A 17 -7.12 8.96 7.90
C GLU A 17 -7.21 7.70 7.02
N GLN A 18 -7.61 6.56 7.60
CA GLN A 18 -7.83 5.34 6.82
C GLN A 18 -8.95 5.46 5.79
N ASP A 19 -10.04 6.16 6.13
CA ASP A 19 -11.16 6.41 5.22
C ASP A 19 -10.73 7.33 4.05
N GLU A 20 -9.88 8.33 4.30
CA GLU A 20 -9.31 9.23 3.29
C GLU A 20 -8.35 8.49 2.35
N ILE A 21 -7.42 7.69 2.89
CA ILE A 21 -6.51 6.86 2.10
C ILE A 21 -7.33 5.87 1.26
N ARG A 22 -8.29 5.17 1.88
CA ARG A 22 -9.15 4.20 1.17
C ARG A 22 -9.88 4.84 -0.01
N ALA A 23 -10.32 6.09 0.13
CA ALA A 23 -10.99 6.83 -0.94
C ALA A 23 -10.04 7.34 -2.03
N SER A 24 -8.73 7.46 -1.75
CA SER A 24 -7.73 7.93 -2.72
C SER A 24 -7.11 6.81 -3.56
N ILE A 25 -7.23 5.54 -3.14
CA ILE A 25 -6.65 4.39 -3.86
C ILE A 25 -7.18 4.35 -5.31
N PRO A 26 -6.30 4.42 -6.34
CA PRO A 26 -6.70 4.51 -7.74
C PRO A 26 -6.99 3.15 -8.40
N MET A 27 -7.25 2.11 -7.60
CA MET A 27 -7.53 0.75 -8.03
C MET A 27 -8.43 0.02 -7.00
N GLY A 28 -8.82 -1.21 -7.27
CA GLY A 28 -9.53 -2.05 -6.32
C GLY A 28 -8.68 -2.43 -5.10
N ILE A 29 -9.32 -2.59 -3.93
CA ILE A 29 -8.65 -3.03 -2.70
C ILE A 29 -7.97 -4.39 -2.88
N ASP A 30 -8.65 -5.33 -3.55
CA ASP A 30 -8.08 -6.65 -3.85
C ASP A 30 -6.92 -6.55 -4.87
N GLU A 31 -6.93 -5.57 -5.76
CA GLU A 31 -5.85 -5.35 -6.73
C GLU A 31 -4.59 -4.80 -6.06
N LEU A 32 -4.75 -3.88 -5.10
CA LEU A 32 -3.63 -3.37 -4.29
C LEU A 32 -3.06 -4.48 -3.39
N LYS A 33 -3.92 -5.30 -2.79
CA LYS A 33 -3.49 -6.49 -2.05
C LYS A 33 -2.70 -7.47 -2.94
N ASP A 34 -3.21 -7.75 -4.13
CA ASP A 34 -2.54 -8.61 -5.10
C ASP A 34 -1.19 -8.02 -5.53
N LEU A 35 -1.08 -6.68 -5.68
CA LEU A 35 0.18 -6.01 -5.99
C LEU A 35 1.21 -6.25 -4.88
N LEU A 36 0.86 -5.96 -3.62
CA LEU A 36 1.77 -6.18 -2.48
C LEU A 36 2.20 -7.65 -2.39
N SER A 37 1.27 -8.57 -2.60
CA SER A 37 1.54 -10.02 -2.58
C SER A 37 2.42 -10.45 -3.76
N TYR A 38 2.21 -9.86 -4.94
CA TYR A 38 3.02 -10.11 -6.12
C TYR A 38 4.46 -9.64 -5.92
N LEU A 39 4.66 -8.44 -5.36
CA LEU A 39 6.00 -7.89 -5.12
C LEU A 39 6.73 -8.65 -4.00
N ASN A 40 6.02 -9.17 -2.99
CA ASN A 40 6.59 -9.92 -1.87
C ASN A 40 6.69 -11.45 -2.10
N ARG A 41 6.48 -11.93 -3.33
CA ARG A 41 6.54 -13.38 -3.63
C ARG A 41 7.97 -13.91 -3.52
N GLU A 42 8.13 -15.19 -3.15
CA GLU A 42 9.46 -15.83 -3.02
C GLU A 42 10.31 -15.77 -4.30
N SER A 43 9.67 -15.71 -5.47
CA SER A 43 10.32 -15.63 -6.78
C SER A 43 10.55 -14.21 -7.27
N ALA A 44 10.30 -13.19 -6.45
CA ALA A 44 10.60 -11.80 -6.81
C ALA A 44 12.10 -11.63 -7.05
N PRO A 45 12.50 -10.87 -8.09
CA PRO A 45 13.89 -10.52 -8.28
C PRO A 45 14.39 -9.62 -7.14
N GLU A 46 15.71 -9.52 -6.98
CA GLU A 46 16.30 -8.47 -6.16
C GLU A 46 15.88 -7.10 -6.71
N CYS A 47 15.56 -6.16 -5.81
CA CYS A 47 15.13 -4.84 -6.21
C CYS A 47 16.25 -4.10 -6.95
N ASP A 48 15.95 -3.60 -8.16
CA ASP A 48 16.87 -2.81 -8.99
C ASP A 48 16.63 -1.29 -8.87
N HIS A 49 15.92 -0.87 -7.81
CA HIS A 49 15.49 0.51 -7.57
C HIS A 49 14.59 1.11 -8.67
N THR A 50 13.84 0.25 -9.36
CA THR A 50 12.80 0.67 -10.32
C THR A 50 11.43 0.13 -9.89
N LEU A 51 10.40 0.55 -10.63
CA LEU A 51 9.02 0.05 -10.50
C LEU A 51 8.71 -0.99 -11.57
N LYS A 52 9.70 -1.76 -12.02
CA LYS A 52 9.56 -2.67 -13.15
C LYS A 52 8.48 -3.72 -12.88
N GLU A 53 8.56 -4.41 -11.75
CA GLU A 53 7.62 -5.48 -11.40
C GLU A 53 6.22 -4.87 -11.15
N THR A 54 6.14 -3.70 -10.50
CA THR A 54 4.90 -2.96 -10.31
C THR A 54 4.23 -2.66 -11.65
N ILE A 55 4.95 -2.08 -12.61
CA ILE A 55 4.41 -1.72 -13.93
C ILE A 55 3.98 -2.96 -14.71
N GLU A 56 4.74 -4.05 -14.63
CA GLU A 56 4.38 -5.33 -15.25
C GLU A 56 3.08 -5.90 -14.66
N PHE A 57 2.94 -5.90 -13.33
CA PHE A 57 1.72 -6.32 -12.65
C PHE A 57 0.52 -5.49 -13.11
N LEU A 58 0.62 -4.16 -13.07
CA LEU A 58 -0.48 -3.25 -13.43
C LEU A 58 -0.94 -3.50 -14.87
N LYS A 59 0.00 -3.64 -15.82
CA LYS A 59 -0.32 -3.95 -17.21
C LYS A 59 -1.00 -5.32 -17.35
N SER A 60 -0.55 -6.33 -16.59
CA SER A 60 -1.14 -7.67 -16.62
C SER A 60 -2.60 -7.68 -16.14
N LYS A 61 -2.95 -6.78 -15.21
CA LYS A 61 -4.30 -6.58 -14.68
C LYS A 61 -5.13 -5.56 -15.47
N GLN A 62 -4.60 -5.00 -16.56
CA GLN A 62 -5.23 -3.93 -17.36
C GLN A 62 -5.52 -2.66 -16.54
N LEU A 63 -4.68 -2.39 -15.55
CA LEU A 63 -4.70 -1.16 -14.76
C LEU A 63 -3.89 -0.06 -15.44
N HIS A 64 -3.97 1.15 -14.89
CA HIS A 64 -3.41 2.38 -15.44
C HIS A 64 -2.16 2.84 -14.66
N PRO A 65 -0.93 2.47 -15.08
CA PRO A 65 0.29 2.91 -14.39
C PRO A 65 0.41 4.43 -14.25
N GLU A 66 -0.11 5.18 -15.21
CA GLU A 66 -0.11 6.65 -15.22
C GLU A 66 -0.90 7.28 -14.06
N VAL A 67 -1.82 6.52 -13.44
CA VAL A 67 -2.59 6.96 -12.26
C VAL A 67 -2.04 6.31 -10.99
N VAL A 68 -1.72 5.01 -11.06
CA VAL A 68 -1.28 4.24 -9.89
C VAL A 68 0.12 4.66 -9.42
N VAL A 69 1.08 4.81 -10.32
CA VAL A 69 2.48 5.10 -9.95
C VAL A 69 2.62 6.45 -9.22
N PRO A 70 2.00 7.55 -9.66
CA PRO A 70 2.02 8.80 -8.89
C PRO A 70 1.48 8.63 -7.47
N TRP A 71 0.35 7.92 -7.32
CA TRP A 71 -0.24 7.64 -6.01
C TRP A 71 0.69 6.81 -5.12
N LEU A 72 1.35 5.78 -5.65
CA LEU A 72 2.36 5.03 -4.90
C LEU A 72 3.49 5.95 -4.43
N GLY A 73 3.94 6.90 -5.26
CA GLY A 73 4.95 7.89 -4.89
C GLY A 73 4.51 8.86 -3.79
N GLU A 74 3.23 9.23 -3.73
CA GLU A 74 2.66 10.02 -2.62
C GLU A 74 2.77 9.28 -1.28
N HIS A 75 2.76 7.95 -1.33
CA HIS A 75 2.93 7.02 -0.21
C HIS A 75 4.36 6.44 -0.11
N GLY A 76 5.34 7.09 -0.76
CA GLY A 76 6.76 6.76 -0.64
C GLY A 76 7.23 5.55 -1.44
N GLY A 77 6.43 4.98 -2.34
CA GLY A 77 6.78 3.84 -3.20
C GLY A 77 7.42 4.25 -4.53
N PHE A 78 8.75 4.47 -4.55
CA PHE A 78 9.50 4.82 -5.77
C PHE A 78 10.31 3.66 -6.39
N CYS A 79 10.52 2.57 -5.66
CA CYS A 79 10.92 1.23 -6.16
C CYS A 79 9.89 0.17 -5.77
N ASP A 80 9.96 -1.01 -6.41
CA ASP A 80 9.17 -2.20 -6.03
C ASP A 80 9.33 -2.54 -4.53
N CYS A 81 10.53 -2.35 -3.98
CA CYS A 81 10.81 -2.53 -2.55
C CYS A 81 10.06 -1.55 -1.63
N GLU A 82 10.02 -0.28 -1.99
CA GLU A 82 9.39 0.78 -1.22
C GLU A 82 7.87 0.70 -1.32
N VAL A 83 7.32 0.13 -2.41
CA VAL A 83 5.89 -0.22 -2.45
C VAL A 83 5.56 -1.24 -1.35
N ILE A 84 6.44 -2.21 -1.10
CA ILE A 84 6.24 -3.18 -0.02
C ILE A 84 6.42 -2.55 1.35
N TYR A 85 7.44 -1.72 1.56
CA TYR A 85 7.81 -1.25 2.91
C TYR A 85 7.19 0.09 3.31
N ASN A 86 7.00 1.02 2.38
CA ASN A 86 6.48 2.36 2.68
C ASN A 86 4.97 2.42 2.43
N VAL A 87 4.51 1.99 1.25
CA VAL A 87 3.08 2.08 0.92
C VAL A 87 2.24 1.17 1.83
N TYR A 88 2.77 0.00 2.19
CA TYR A 88 2.17 -0.90 3.17
C TYR A 88 1.86 -0.22 4.51
N ASP A 89 2.73 0.64 5.03
CA ASP A 89 2.53 1.26 6.34
C ASP A 89 1.20 2.04 6.38
N ASP A 90 0.79 2.60 5.25
CA ASP A 90 -0.45 3.36 5.10
C ASP A 90 -1.66 2.47 4.78
N VAL A 91 -1.49 1.37 4.04
CA VAL A 91 -2.61 0.58 3.50
C VAL A 91 -2.78 -0.84 4.06
N GLY A 92 -1.82 -1.37 4.82
CA GLY A 92 -1.83 -2.77 5.26
C GLY A 92 -3.11 -3.17 5.98
N ASP A 93 -3.53 -2.36 6.96
CA ASP A 93 -4.80 -2.50 7.68
C ASP A 93 -6.02 -2.39 6.74
N ILE A 94 -5.94 -1.54 5.71
CA ILE A 94 -7.05 -1.25 4.77
C ILE A 94 -7.28 -2.45 3.84
N VAL A 95 -6.20 -3.04 3.33
CA VAL A 95 -6.25 -4.13 2.34
C VAL A 95 -6.18 -5.53 2.98
N GLY A 96 -5.95 -5.61 4.30
CA GLY A 96 -5.81 -6.87 5.01
C GLY A 96 -4.63 -7.69 4.47
N TRP A 97 -3.51 -7.03 4.27
CA TRP A 97 -2.23 -7.60 3.88
C TRP A 97 -1.20 -7.15 4.91
N HIS A 98 -0.37 -8.08 5.39
CA HIS A 98 0.61 -7.82 6.44
C HIS A 98 1.93 -8.46 6.05
N LEU A 99 3.02 -7.73 6.26
CA LEU A 99 4.36 -8.29 6.21
C LEU A 99 4.51 -9.31 7.34
N ASP A 100 4.89 -10.53 7.00
CA ASP A 100 5.23 -11.53 8.01
C ASP A 100 6.44 -11.02 8.81
N GLU A 101 6.26 -10.77 10.11
CA GLU A 101 7.30 -10.25 11.00
C GLU A 101 8.47 -11.25 11.27
N ASN A 102 8.62 -12.32 10.47
CA ASN A 102 9.59 -13.39 10.69
C ASN A 102 10.41 -13.73 9.43
N SER A 103 11.23 -12.78 8.95
CA SER A 103 12.41 -13.08 8.11
C SER A 103 13.69 -12.87 8.89
#